data_AF-A0A0N0N3V9-F1
#
_entry.id   AF-A0A0N0N3V9-F1
#
_cell.length_a   1.000
_cell.length_b   1.000
_cell.length_c   1.000
_cell.angle_alpha   90.00
_cell.angle_beta   90.00
_cell.angle_gamma   90.00
#
_symmetry.space_group_name_H-M   'P 1'
#
loop_
_entity.id
_entity.type
_entity.pdbx_description
1 polymer ?
#
loop_
_entity_poly.entity_id
_entity_poly.type
_entity_poly.pdbx_seq_one_letter_code
_entity_poly.pdbx_strand_id
1 'polypeptide(L)'
;MVRWLGNRTNRGQRTGPLAAIQTPPSAGVLSCRVLDPVSEPVPHAEFAVSDARGRKVVSGGTDPYGSFMATVPAGEYRLAVSAEGFTPYRANAVVGENSLASLGDVTLQVARPPELPSPGDWDIEPTHSSIAFTARHIGLARIHGRFNTFAGVVRIADPMEQSAMHVVIDAASIDTNVRMRDDHLRSADFLDVERFPTLEFYSDRFQHRGGMRWAVTGALSLHGVTRTVTLDAEYLGIGNGIEGEVRAACRATTELRRDDFTVSWQTMLARGIAVVGPSIRIDLDVQIVQKQVGAGAE
;
A
#
# COMPACT_ATOMS: atom_id res chain seq x y z
N MET A 1 -48.35 41.96 59.52
CA MET A 1 -48.67 40.59 59.05
C MET A 1 -48.56 40.61 57.52
N VAL A 2 -47.49 40.12 56.88
CA VAL A 2 -47.15 38.70 56.61
C VAL A 2 -48.31 38.03 55.84
N ARG A 3 -48.23 37.45 54.62
CA ARG A 3 -47.16 36.98 53.71
C ARG A 3 -47.80 36.80 52.30
N TRP A 4 -47.11 37.19 51.23
CA TRP A 4 -46.48 36.30 50.21
C TRP A 4 -47.42 35.66 49.16
N LEU A 5 -47.56 36.33 48.03
CA LEU A 5 -47.84 35.72 46.73
C LEU A 5 -46.66 36.03 45.79
N GLY A 6 -46.16 34.99 45.12
CA GLY A 6 -45.29 35.12 43.95
C GLY A 6 -43.87 34.62 44.15
N ASN A 7 -43.59 33.41 43.67
CA ASN A 7 -42.73 33.23 42.49
C ASN A 7 -42.67 31.76 42.09
N ARG A 8 -43.31 31.42 40.96
CA ARG A 8 -42.86 30.29 40.15
C ARG A 8 -41.59 30.75 39.44
N THR A 9 -40.45 30.32 39.93
CA THR A 9 -39.18 30.44 39.23
C THR A 9 -39.21 29.55 37.99
N ASN A 10 -39.31 30.18 36.82
CA ASN A 10 -39.00 29.55 35.55
C ASN A 10 -37.54 29.85 35.20
N ARG A 11 -36.90 28.87 34.53
CA ARG A 11 -35.63 28.93 33.79
C ARG A 11 -34.33 28.99 34.58
N GLY A 12 -33.74 27.81 34.71
CA GLY A 12 -32.34 27.59 34.38
C GLY A 12 -32.22 26.47 33.34
N GLN A 13 -32.57 26.73 32.08
CA GLN A 13 -32.15 25.82 30.99
C GLN A 13 -30.63 25.94 30.91
N ARG A 14 -29.94 24.91 31.41
CA ARG A 14 -28.51 24.71 31.15
C ARG A 14 -28.36 24.50 29.65
N THR A 15 -27.96 25.54 28.93
CA THR A 15 -27.52 25.43 27.54
C THR A 15 -26.21 24.64 27.55
N GLY A 16 -26.31 23.32 27.35
CA GLY A 16 -25.15 22.47 27.13
C GLY A 16 -24.44 22.84 25.83
N PRO A 17 -23.18 22.41 25.64
CA PRO A 17 -22.35 22.73 24.47
C PRO A 17 -22.93 22.27 23.12
N LEU A 18 -24.05 21.54 23.13
CA LEU A 18 -24.78 21.06 21.96
C LEU A 18 -25.97 21.93 21.56
N ALA A 19 -26.21 23.09 22.19
CA ALA A 19 -27.41 23.90 21.94
C ALA A 19 -27.64 24.29 20.45
N ALA A 20 -26.61 24.22 19.61
CA ALA A 20 -26.65 24.50 18.18
C ALA A 20 -26.58 23.25 17.26
N ILE A 21 -26.38 22.04 17.79
CA ILE A 21 -26.24 20.80 16.99
C ILE A 21 -27.44 19.91 17.25
N GLN A 22 -28.32 19.74 16.26
CA GLN A 22 -29.42 18.78 16.33
C GLN A 22 -28.91 17.37 16.04
N THR A 23 -28.68 16.57 17.07
CA THR A 23 -28.41 15.13 16.91
C THR A 23 -29.71 14.33 17.02
N PRO A 24 -29.84 13.20 16.29
CA PRO A 24 -30.87 12.22 16.59
C PRO A 24 -30.86 11.82 18.07
N PRO A 25 -32.01 11.48 18.70
CA PRO A 25 -32.07 11.18 20.13
C PRO A 25 -31.15 10.03 20.57
N SER A 26 -30.91 9.06 19.71
CA SER A 26 -30.04 7.89 19.95
C SER A 26 -28.58 8.11 19.52
N ALA A 27 -28.20 9.33 19.16
CA ALA A 27 -26.88 9.68 18.66
C ALA A 27 -26.22 10.75 19.53
N GLY A 28 -24.90 10.83 19.45
CA GLY A 28 -24.09 11.90 20.00
C GLY A 28 -23.08 12.41 18.99
N VAL A 29 -22.32 13.43 19.39
CA VAL A 29 -21.27 14.04 18.58
C VAL A 29 -19.92 13.64 19.13
N LEU A 30 -19.05 13.12 18.26
CA LEU A 30 -17.62 12.97 18.52
C LEU A 30 -16.90 14.20 17.96
N SER A 31 -16.05 14.85 18.76
CA SER A 31 -15.22 15.97 18.30
C SER A 31 -13.77 15.80 18.70
N CYS A 32 -12.85 16.26 17.84
CA CYS A 32 -11.42 16.23 18.09
C CYS A 32 -10.75 17.34 17.29
N ARG A 33 -9.63 17.86 17.83
CA ARG A 33 -8.70 18.72 17.11
C ARG A 33 -7.37 18.00 16.96
N VAL A 34 -6.83 17.98 15.76
CA VAL A 34 -5.61 17.27 15.40
C VAL A 34 -4.50 18.30 15.24
N LEU A 35 -3.42 18.11 16.01
CA LEU A 35 -2.26 18.99 16.03
C LEU A 35 -0.99 18.19 15.68
N ASP A 36 0.04 18.88 15.23
CA ASP A 36 1.39 18.33 15.07
C ASP A 36 2.21 18.47 16.38
N PRO A 37 3.45 17.96 16.45
CA PRO A 37 4.29 18.06 17.65
C PRO A 37 4.67 19.49 18.06
N VAL A 38 4.54 20.47 17.16
CA VAL A 38 4.77 21.89 17.46
C VAL A 38 3.47 22.64 17.74
N SER A 39 2.37 21.92 17.95
CA SER A 39 1.02 22.43 18.27
C SER A 39 0.35 23.21 17.15
N GLU A 40 0.80 23.05 15.90
CA GLU A 40 0.11 23.59 14.73
C GLU A 40 -1.03 22.65 14.30
N PRO A 41 -2.17 23.19 13.83
CA PRO A 41 -3.25 22.35 13.30
C PRO A 41 -2.82 21.54 12.10
N VAL A 42 -3.24 20.27 12.05
CA VAL A 42 -3.02 19.41 10.88
C VAL A 42 -4.28 19.45 10.00
N PRO A 43 -4.30 20.26 8.91
CA PRO A 43 -5.44 20.32 8.02
C PRO A 43 -5.54 19.03 7.19
N HIS A 44 -6.77 18.67 6.81
CA HIS A 44 -7.04 17.54 5.93
C HIS A 44 -6.52 16.18 6.43
N ALA A 45 -6.23 16.05 7.73
CA ALA A 45 -5.97 14.75 8.34
C ALA A 45 -7.22 13.88 8.19
N GLU A 46 -7.05 12.69 7.64
CA GLU A 46 -8.15 11.74 7.48
C GLU A 46 -8.48 11.11 8.83
N PHE A 47 -9.75 11.07 9.18
CA PHE A 47 -10.24 10.34 10.34
C PHE A 47 -11.20 9.23 9.91
N ALA A 48 -11.19 8.13 10.66
CA ALA A 48 -12.15 7.05 10.55
C ALA A 48 -12.60 6.61 11.94
N VAL A 49 -13.92 6.51 12.12
CA VAL A 49 -14.56 5.99 13.32
C VAL A 49 -15.15 4.63 12.98
N SER A 50 -14.75 3.59 13.72
CA SER A 50 -15.23 2.23 13.54
C SER A 50 -15.88 1.71 14.82
N ASP A 51 -16.89 0.84 14.68
CA ASP A 51 -17.53 0.18 15.82
C ASP A 51 -16.61 -0.87 16.47
N ALA A 52 -17.07 -1.49 17.57
CA ALA A 52 -16.33 -2.55 18.27
C ALA A 52 -15.96 -3.74 17.37
N ARG A 53 -16.74 -4.01 16.30
CA ARG A 53 -16.52 -5.08 15.31
C ARG A 53 -15.59 -4.65 14.17
N GLY A 54 -15.05 -3.43 14.21
CA GLY A 54 -14.15 -2.89 13.20
C GLY A 54 -14.84 -2.37 11.94
N ARG A 55 -16.19 -2.33 11.91
CA ARG A 55 -16.92 -1.78 10.76
C ARG A 55 -16.83 -0.26 10.81
N LYS A 56 -16.44 0.35 9.69
CA LYS A 56 -16.39 1.80 9.55
C LYS A 56 -17.79 2.39 9.62
N VAL A 57 -17.99 3.32 10.55
CA VAL A 57 -19.27 4.01 10.77
C VAL A 57 -19.27 5.36 10.08
N VAL A 58 -18.17 6.12 10.20
CA VAL A 58 -18.00 7.42 9.56
C VAL A 58 -16.51 7.67 9.29
N SER A 59 -16.21 8.41 8.23
CA SER A 59 -14.88 8.91 7.94
C SER A 59 -14.97 10.27 7.26
N GLY A 60 -13.91 11.06 7.36
CA GLY A 60 -13.81 12.39 6.75
C GLY A 60 -12.41 12.96 6.89
N GLY A 61 -12.27 14.25 6.61
CA GLY A 61 -11.03 15.00 6.85
C GLY A 61 -11.22 16.07 7.93
N THR A 62 -10.14 16.49 8.57
CA THR A 62 -10.13 17.69 9.39
C THR A 62 -10.29 18.94 8.54
N ASP A 63 -10.88 19.97 9.14
CA ASP A 63 -10.94 21.31 8.58
C ASP A 63 -9.56 21.99 8.57
N PRO A 64 -9.42 23.22 8.01
CA PRO A 64 -8.16 23.95 8.01
C PRO A 64 -7.57 24.26 9.41
N TYR A 65 -8.37 24.12 10.47
CA TYR A 65 -7.96 24.31 11.87
C TYR A 65 -7.74 22.98 12.59
N GLY A 66 -7.60 21.89 11.84
CA GLY A 66 -7.33 20.55 12.37
C GLY A 66 -8.53 19.93 13.08
N SER A 67 -9.72 20.52 13.01
CA SER A 67 -10.88 20.06 13.77
C SER A 67 -11.77 19.15 12.94
N PHE A 68 -12.39 18.17 13.57
CA PHE A 68 -13.52 17.46 13.00
C PHE A 68 -14.63 17.24 14.03
N MET A 69 -15.85 17.12 13.51
CA MET A 69 -17.02 16.69 14.27
C MET A 69 -17.76 15.62 13.47
N ALA A 70 -18.18 14.56 14.15
CA ALA A 70 -18.92 13.47 13.54
C ALA A 70 -20.09 13.04 14.43
N THR A 71 -21.28 12.94 13.87
CA THR A 71 -22.44 12.39 14.59
C THR A 71 -22.44 10.88 14.42
N VAL A 72 -22.47 10.15 15.53
CA VAL A 72 -22.52 8.68 15.55
C VAL A 72 -23.57 8.20 16.56
N PRO A 73 -24.17 7.01 16.38
CA PRO A 73 -25.05 6.41 17.39
C PRO A 73 -24.35 6.34 18.77
N ALA A 74 -25.12 6.28 19.85
CA ALA A 74 -24.53 6.02 21.15
C ALA A 74 -23.85 4.64 21.17
N GLY A 75 -22.64 4.57 21.74
CA GLY A 75 -21.84 3.35 21.77
C GLY A 75 -20.34 3.57 21.92
N GLU A 76 -19.60 2.47 21.84
CA GLU A 76 -18.14 2.45 21.87
C GLU A 76 -17.54 2.38 20.47
N TYR A 77 -16.51 3.17 20.24
CA TYR A 77 -15.87 3.33 18.95
C TYR A 77 -14.35 3.33 19.06
N ARG A 78 -13.71 3.04 17.93
CA ARG A 78 -12.29 3.28 17.70
C ARG A 78 -12.14 4.41 16.70
N LEU A 79 -11.43 5.46 17.10
CA LEU A 79 -10.96 6.51 16.22
C LEU A 79 -9.59 6.12 15.66
N ALA A 80 -9.40 6.30 14.36
CA ALA A 80 -8.11 6.38 13.71
C ALA A 80 -7.97 7.74 13.05
N VAL A 81 -6.83 8.40 13.20
CA VAL A 81 -6.47 9.64 12.51
C VAL A 81 -5.13 9.43 11.80
N SER A 82 -5.06 9.80 10.53
CA SER A 82 -3.86 9.69 9.71
C SER A 82 -3.65 10.95 8.88
N ALA A 83 -2.39 11.36 8.77
CA ALA A 83 -1.96 12.44 7.90
C ALA A 83 -0.60 12.08 7.30
N GLU A 84 -0.32 12.57 6.10
CA GLU A 84 0.96 12.34 5.44
C GLU A 84 2.13 12.86 6.30
N GLY A 85 3.21 12.08 6.41
CA GLY A 85 4.36 12.44 7.25
C GLY A 85 4.16 12.20 8.75
N PHE A 86 3.00 11.68 9.18
CA PHE A 86 2.71 11.38 10.58
C PHE A 86 2.41 9.90 10.82
N THR A 87 2.72 9.42 12.03
CA THR A 87 2.32 8.09 12.50
C THR A 87 0.81 8.09 12.76
N PRO A 88 0.04 7.10 12.24
CA PRO A 88 -1.39 7.03 12.50
C PRO A 88 -1.70 6.96 14.00
N TYR A 89 -2.58 7.85 14.46
CA TYR A 89 -3.06 7.87 15.84
C TYR A 89 -4.31 6.99 15.97
N ARG A 90 -4.43 6.27 17.09
CA ARG A 90 -5.61 5.47 17.42
C ARG A 90 -6.03 5.70 18.86
N ALA A 91 -7.33 5.86 19.07
CA ALA A 91 -7.93 5.99 20.41
C ALA A 91 -9.29 5.32 20.48
N ASN A 92 -9.71 4.94 21.69
CA ASN A 92 -11.08 4.53 21.96
C ASN A 92 -11.91 5.78 22.29
N ALA A 93 -13.17 5.78 21.87
CA ALA A 93 -14.13 6.82 22.17
C ALA A 93 -15.47 6.22 22.61
N VAL A 94 -16.09 6.80 23.62
CA VAL A 94 -17.44 6.42 24.06
C VAL A 94 -18.35 7.62 23.81
N VAL A 95 -19.42 7.39 23.06
CA VAL A 95 -20.40 8.43 22.72
C VAL A 95 -21.72 8.07 23.39
N GLY A 96 -22.24 8.97 24.23
CA GLY A 96 -23.56 8.83 24.85
C GLY A 96 -24.67 9.48 24.01
N GLU A 97 -25.91 9.13 24.30
CA GLU A 97 -27.10 9.75 23.71
C GLU A 97 -27.16 11.26 23.99
N ASN A 98 -27.39 12.06 22.95
CA ASN A 98 -27.48 13.52 23.03
C ASN A 98 -26.29 14.16 23.77
N SER A 99 -25.09 13.60 23.58
CA SER A 99 -23.86 14.01 24.27
C SER A 99 -22.75 14.42 23.31
N LEU A 100 -21.86 15.30 23.78
CA LEU A 100 -20.63 15.67 23.09
C LEU A 100 -19.48 14.88 23.72
N ALA A 101 -18.98 13.88 22.99
CA ALA A 101 -17.75 13.18 23.32
C ALA A 101 -16.58 13.94 22.70
N SER A 102 -15.96 14.83 23.48
CA SER A 102 -14.74 15.51 23.05
C SER A 102 -13.51 14.71 23.42
N LEU A 103 -12.69 14.36 22.43
CA LEU A 103 -11.37 13.75 22.62
C LEU A 103 -10.28 14.80 22.88
N GLY A 104 -10.62 16.09 22.81
CA GLY A 104 -9.66 17.19 22.95
C GLY A 104 -8.66 17.26 21.80
N ASP A 105 -7.45 17.72 22.13
CA ASP A 105 -6.34 17.83 21.20
C ASP A 105 -5.61 16.49 21.09
N VAL A 106 -5.50 15.99 19.86
CA VAL A 106 -4.73 14.81 19.48
C VAL A 106 -3.49 15.27 18.75
N THR A 107 -2.33 15.06 19.38
CA THR A 107 -1.04 15.36 18.76
C THR A 107 -0.53 14.16 17.96
N LEU A 108 -0.50 14.30 16.63
CA LEU A 108 0.17 13.33 15.77
C LEU A 108 1.68 13.39 15.97
N GLN A 109 2.33 12.23 15.92
CA GLN A 109 3.78 12.14 15.98
C GLN A 109 4.34 12.08 14.57
N VAL A 110 5.40 12.84 14.27
CA VAL A 110 6.09 12.75 12.98
C VAL A 110 6.49 11.30 12.74
N ALA A 111 6.13 10.76 11.57
CA ALA A 111 6.57 9.44 11.17
C ALA A 111 8.09 9.50 11.02
N ARG A 112 8.80 8.62 11.73
CA ARG A 112 10.21 8.42 11.42
C ARG A 112 10.27 7.89 9.98
N PRO A 113 11.11 8.47 9.12
CA PRO A 113 11.33 7.87 7.82
C PRO A 113 11.78 6.42 8.04
N PRO A 114 11.32 5.48 7.20
CA PRO A 114 11.83 4.11 7.26
C PRO A 114 13.34 4.12 7.28
N GLU A 115 13.92 3.29 8.12
CA GLU A 115 15.33 2.94 7.97
C GLU A 115 15.50 2.26 6.62
N LEU A 116 16.29 2.85 5.73
CA LEU A 116 16.60 2.30 4.42
C LEU A 116 17.74 1.28 4.54
N PRO A 117 17.83 0.30 3.62
CA PRO A 117 18.98 -0.58 3.58
C PRO A 117 20.28 0.20 3.45
N SER A 118 21.33 -0.26 4.12
CA SER A 118 22.65 0.34 4.02
C SER A 118 23.22 0.19 2.59
N PRO A 119 24.04 1.16 2.13
CA PRO A 119 24.69 1.07 0.83
C PRO A 119 25.53 -0.20 0.70
N GLY A 120 25.49 -0.81 -0.48
CA GLY A 120 26.18 -2.06 -0.77
C GLY A 120 25.40 -2.95 -1.74
N ASP A 121 25.93 -4.15 -1.94
CA ASP A 121 25.29 -5.17 -2.79
C ASP A 121 24.37 -6.06 -1.96
N TRP A 122 23.20 -6.31 -2.50
CA TRP A 122 22.17 -7.16 -1.93
C TRP A 122 21.70 -8.17 -2.97
N ASP A 123 21.53 -9.41 -2.57
CA ASP A 123 21.04 -10.47 -3.45
C ASP A 123 19.54 -10.68 -3.20
N ILE A 124 18.75 -10.81 -4.27
CA ILE A 124 17.37 -11.28 -4.17
C ILE A 124 17.41 -12.72 -3.67
N GLU A 125 16.68 -12.99 -2.59
CA GLU A 125 16.55 -14.32 -2.02
C GLU A 125 15.33 -15.01 -2.63
N PRO A 126 15.50 -16.04 -3.48
CA PRO A 126 14.38 -16.58 -4.26
C PRO A 126 13.33 -17.33 -3.42
N THR A 127 13.69 -17.88 -2.26
CA THR A 127 12.77 -18.70 -1.44
C THR A 127 11.68 -17.87 -0.76
N HIS A 128 11.96 -16.60 -0.45
CA HIS A 128 11.03 -15.65 0.15
C HIS A 128 10.64 -14.52 -0.84
N SER A 129 10.86 -14.75 -2.13
CA SER A 129 10.47 -13.84 -3.20
C SER A 129 9.51 -14.52 -4.18
N SER A 130 8.68 -13.73 -4.86
CA SER A 130 7.78 -14.23 -5.89
C SER A 130 7.61 -13.23 -7.02
N ILE A 131 7.50 -13.77 -8.24
CA ILE A 131 7.17 -13.02 -9.46
C ILE A 131 5.86 -13.60 -9.98
N ALA A 132 4.74 -12.97 -9.65
CA ALA A 132 3.42 -13.41 -10.04
C ALA A 132 2.85 -12.53 -11.17
N PHE A 133 2.02 -13.13 -12.01
CA PHE A 133 1.29 -12.42 -13.04
C PHE A 133 -0.18 -12.84 -13.09
N THR A 134 -1.01 -11.93 -13.57
CA THR A 134 -2.43 -12.17 -13.80
C THR A 134 -2.83 -11.69 -15.20
N ALA A 135 -3.36 -12.60 -16.00
CA ALA A 135 -3.95 -12.32 -17.31
C ALA A 135 -5.48 -12.47 -17.27
N ARG A 136 -6.20 -11.71 -18.10
CA ARG A 136 -7.65 -11.88 -18.27
C ARG A 136 -7.92 -12.91 -19.37
N HIS A 137 -8.80 -13.87 -19.10
CA HIS A 137 -9.31 -14.83 -20.06
C HIS A 137 -10.73 -14.44 -20.47
N ILE A 138 -10.95 -14.22 -21.77
CA ILE A 138 -12.21 -13.80 -22.42
C ILE A 138 -12.90 -12.61 -21.73
N GLY A 139 -12.14 -11.74 -21.07
CA GLY A 139 -12.63 -10.59 -20.30
C GLY A 139 -13.32 -10.94 -18.97
N LEU A 140 -13.51 -12.22 -18.64
CA LEU A 140 -14.30 -12.67 -17.49
C LEU A 140 -13.42 -13.27 -16.39
N ALA A 141 -12.69 -14.33 -16.71
CA ALA A 141 -11.89 -15.08 -15.73
C ALA A 141 -10.47 -14.53 -15.64
N ARG A 142 -9.78 -14.83 -14.53
CA ARG A 142 -8.36 -14.53 -14.33
C ARG A 142 -7.54 -15.80 -14.43
N ILE A 143 -6.47 -15.75 -15.21
CA ILE A 143 -5.42 -16.76 -15.23
C ILE A 143 -4.31 -16.22 -14.36
N HIS A 144 -3.96 -16.98 -13.32
CA HIS A 144 -2.84 -16.70 -12.45
C HIS A 144 -1.66 -17.54 -12.87
N GLY A 145 -0.47 -16.94 -12.86
CA GLY A 145 0.77 -17.66 -13.06
C GLY A 145 1.92 -16.99 -12.34
N ARG A 146 3.09 -17.62 -12.40
CA ARG A 146 4.32 -17.16 -11.78
C ARG A 146 5.54 -17.66 -12.56
N PHE A 147 6.70 -17.11 -12.25
CA PHE A 147 7.99 -17.67 -12.60
C PHE A 147 8.65 -18.23 -11.35
N ASN A 148 9.10 -19.48 -11.41
CA ASN A 148 9.64 -20.19 -10.25
C ASN A 148 11.16 -20.08 -10.12
N THR A 149 11.86 -19.58 -11.15
CA THR A 149 13.32 -19.51 -11.16
C THR A 149 13.78 -18.14 -11.63
N PHE A 150 14.45 -17.43 -10.74
CA PHE A 150 15.00 -16.10 -10.99
C PHE A 150 16.16 -15.85 -10.02
N ALA A 151 16.99 -14.89 -10.39
CA ALA A 151 18.04 -14.34 -9.55
C ALA A 151 18.12 -12.84 -9.79
N GLY A 152 18.62 -12.08 -8.82
CA GLY A 152 18.89 -10.68 -9.04
C GLY A 152 19.76 -10.08 -7.96
N VAL A 153 20.36 -8.95 -8.31
CA VAL A 153 21.22 -8.18 -7.43
C VAL A 153 20.69 -6.76 -7.41
N VAL A 154 20.66 -6.16 -6.21
CA VAL A 154 20.35 -4.75 -5.99
C VAL A 154 21.58 -4.10 -5.37
N ARG A 155 22.14 -3.11 -6.07
CA ARG A 155 23.17 -2.24 -5.52
C ARG A 155 22.51 -1.01 -4.93
N ILE A 156 22.46 -0.95 -3.62
CA ILE A 156 21.93 0.20 -2.87
C ILE A 156 23.03 1.27 -2.80
N ALA A 157 22.69 2.49 -3.19
CA ALA A 157 23.57 3.66 -3.14
C ALA A 157 23.14 4.63 -2.03
N ASP A 158 24.02 5.58 -1.72
CA ASP A 158 23.69 6.79 -0.95
C ASP A 158 24.05 8.02 -1.80
N PRO A 159 23.06 8.79 -2.29
CA PRO A 159 21.62 8.67 -2.03
C PRO A 159 20.96 7.48 -2.74
N MET A 160 19.85 6.96 -2.17
CA MET A 160 19.15 5.76 -2.66
C MET A 160 18.65 5.87 -4.10
N GLU A 161 18.39 7.09 -4.58
CA GLU A 161 17.98 7.40 -5.95
C GLU A 161 19.02 6.96 -7.01
N GLN A 162 20.27 6.77 -6.61
CA GLN A 162 21.37 6.30 -7.47
C GLN A 162 21.55 4.78 -7.45
N SER A 163 20.64 4.06 -6.79
CA SER A 163 20.67 2.59 -6.73
C SER A 163 20.38 1.98 -8.11
N ALA A 164 20.82 0.75 -8.31
CA ALA A 164 20.59 -0.01 -9.53
C ALA A 164 20.24 -1.46 -9.19
N MET A 165 19.48 -2.13 -10.05
CA MET A 165 19.19 -3.55 -9.92
C MET A 165 19.29 -4.24 -11.26
N HIS A 166 19.65 -5.52 -11.21
CA HIS A 166 19.59 -6.42 -12.34
C HIS A 166 18.91 -7.72 -11.91
N VAL A 167 17.86 -8.11 -12.62
CA VAL A 167 17.10 -9.34 -12.38
C VAL A 167 17.05 -10.17 -13.65
N VAL A 168 17.34 -11.46 -13.53
CA VAL A 168 17.24 -12.45 -14.59
C VAL A 168 16.21 -13.49 -14.18
N ILE A 169 15.25 -13.75 -15.05
CA ILE A 169 14.16 -14.70 -14.84
C ILE A 169 14.28 -15.77 -15.92
N ASP A 170 14.26 -17.04 -15.52
CA ASP A 170 14.20 -18.16 -16.47
C ASP A 170 12.78 -18.24 -17.06
N ALA A 171 12.67 -18.00 -18.36
CA ALA A 171 11.42 -18.02 -19.09
C ALA A 171 10.73 -19.40 -19.06
N ALA A 172 11.51 -20.49 -19.00
CA ALA A 172 10.99 -21.84 -18.93
C ALA A 172 10.36 -22.15 -17.55
N SER A 173 10.68 -21.37 -16.51
CA SER A 173 10.12 -21.54 -15.17
C SER A 173 8.67 -21.06 -15.02
N ILE A 174 8.04 -20.61 -16.12
CA ILE A 174 6.62 -20.22 -16.14
C ILE A 174 5.73 -21.37 -15.67
N ASP A 175 4.79 -21.05 -14.79
CA ASP A 175 3.89 -21.99 -14.15
C ASP A 175 2.52 -21.34 -13.91
N THR A 176 1.51 -21.90 -14.55
CA THR A 176 0.11 -21.51 -14.39
C THR A 176 -0.72 -22.63 -13.76
N ASN A 177 -0.06 -23.63 -13.17
CA ASN A 177 -0.63 -24.85 -12.61
C ASN A 177 -1.40 -25.72 -13.63
N VAL A 178 -1.11 -25.56 -14.93
CA VAL A 178 -1.74 -26.33 -16.01
C VAL A 178 -0.67 -26.68 -17.03
N ARG A 179 -0.09 -27.88 -16.91
CA ARG A 179 1.05 -28.34 -17.73
C ARG A 179 0.90 -28.06 -19.22
N MET A 180 -0.26 -28.41 -19.81
CA MET A 180 -0.52 -28.18 -21.25
C MET A 180 -0.44 -26.69 -21.64
N ARG A 181 -0.91 -25.79 -20.76
CA ARG A 181 -0.83 -24.35 -20.99
C ARG A 181 0.61 -23.86 -20.81
N ASP A 182 1.32 -24.37 -19.81
CA ASP A 182 2.71 -24.00 -19.56
C ASP A 182 3.61 -24.42 -20.73
N ASP A 183 3.39 -25.63 -21.28
CA ASP A 183 4.10 -26.12 -22.48
C ASP A 183 3.83 -25.22 -23.69
N HIS A 184 2.60 -24.76 -23.89
CA HIS A 184 2.25 -23.83 -24.96
C HIS A 184 2.86 -22.44 -24.74
N LEU A 185 2.86 -21.92 -23.50
CA LEU A 185 3.48 -20.63 -23.17
C LEU A 185 4.99 -20.63 -23.39
N ARG A 186 5.67 -21.78 -23.24
CA ARG A 186 7.10 -21.92 -23.53
C ARG A 186 7.43 -21.98 -25.03
N SER A 187 6.47 -22.39 -25.85
CA SER A 187 6.68 -22.59 -27.29
C SER A 187 6.95 -21.28 -28.05
N ALA A 188 7.36 -21.42 -29.33
CA ALA A 188 7.60 -20.32 -30.25
C ALA A 188 6.37 -19.43 -30.52
N ASP A 189 5.17 -19.90 -30.17
CA ASP A 189 3.94 -19.11 -30.28
C ASP A 189 3.82 -18.04 -29.18
N PHE A 190 4.59 -18.16 -28.09
CA PHE A 190 4.53 -17.26 -26.93
C PHE A 190 5.91 -16.75 -26.49
N LEU A 191 6.56 -17.42 -25.54
CA LEU A 191 7.83 -16.96 -24.96
C LEU A 191 9.05 -17.43 -25.75
N ASP A 192 8.89 -18.44 -26.62
CA ASP A 192 9.96 -19.01 -27.45
C ASP A 192 11.24 -19.26 -26.64
N VAL A 193 11.12 -20.03 -25.55
CA VAL A 193 12.16 -20.13 -24.51
C VAL A 193 13.46 -20.76 -25.02
N GLU A 194 13.40 -21.48 -26.15
CA GLU A 194 14.60 -22.00 -26.83
C GLU A 194 15.44 -20.86 -27.45
N ARG A 195 14.79 -19.78 -27.90
CA ARG A 195 15.46 -18.60 -28.50
C ARG A 195 15.64 -17.45 -27.52
N PHE A 196 14.73 -17.31 -26.57
CA PHE A 196 14.73 -16.27 -25.54
C PHE A 196 14.59 -16.92 -24.15
N PRO A 197 15.65 -17.56 -23.63
CA PRO A 197 15.58 -18.33 -22.39
C PRO A 197 15.40 -17.45 -21.14
N THR A 198 15.69 -16.16 -21.23
CA THR A 198 15.62 -15.23 -20.09
C THR A 198 14.71 -14.04 -20.35
N LEU A 199 14.06 -13.57 -19.29
CA LEU A 199 13.55 -12.20 -19.17
C LEU A 199 14.51 -11.43 -18.27
N GLU A 200 14.91 -10.24 -18.68
CA GLU A 200 15.90 -9.45 -17.94
C GLU A 200 15.41 -8.04 -17.66
N PHE A 201 15.55 -7.60 -16.42
CA PHE A 201 15.21 -6.25 -15.99
C PHE A 201 16.45 -5.55 -15.41
N TYR A 202 16.78 -4.39 -15.98
CA TYR A 202 17.84 -3.51 -15.50
C TYR A 202 17.26 -2.17 -15.09
N SER A 203 17.33 -1.81 -13.80
CA SER A 203 16.92 -0.48 -13.35
C SER A 203 18.11 0.47 -13.22
N ASP A 204 17.89 1.74 -13.54
CA ASP A 204 18.86 2.82 -13.38
C ASP A 204 18.31 4.03 -12.63
N ARG A 205 17.03 4.00 -12.23
CA ARG A 205 16.37 5.16 -11.63
C ARG A 205 15.36 4.77 -10.56
N PHE A 206 15.72 5.09 -9.32
CA PHE A 206 14.84 5.03 -8.16
C PHE A 206 14.33 6.44 -7.85
N GLN A 207 13.03 6.59 -7.61
CA GLN A 207 12.42 7.87 -7.25
C GLN A 207 11.56 7.69 -6.01
N HIS A 208 11.86 8.43 -4.94
CA HIS A 208 10.98 8.47 -3.78
C HIS A 208 9.64 9.13 -4.14
N ARG A 209 8.54 8.50 -3.73
CA ARG A 209 7.17 8.98 -3.97
C ARG A 209 6.45 9.40 -2.67
N GLY A 210 7.19 9.51 -1.57
CA GLY A 210 6.65 9.81 -0.25
C GLY A 210 6.39 8.55 0.58
N GLY A 211 6.54 8.68 1.91
CA GLY A 211 6.40 7.55 2.84
C GLY A 211 7.27 6.36 2.44
N MET A 212 6.64 5.18 2.32
CA MET A 212 7.27 3.92 1.92
C MET A 212 7.32 3.70 0.39
N ARG A 213 6.81 4.65 -0.41
CA ARG A 213 6.56 4.43 -1.84
C ARG A 213 7.72 4.90 -2.70
N TRP A 214 8.03 4.10 -3.71
CA TRP A 214 9.10 4.33 -4.67
C TRP A 214 8.63 3.99 -6.07
N ALA A 215 9.13 4.71 -7.06
CA ALA A 215 9.05 4.29 -8.45
C ALA A 215 10.44 3.82 -8.91
N VAL A 216 10.52 2.59 -9.41
CA VAL A 216 11.74 2.01 -9.97
C VAL A 216 11.56 1.88 -11.48
N THR A 217 12.26 2.70 -12.26
CA THR A 217 12.23 2.62 -13.73
C THR A 217 13.44 1.81 -14.22
N GLY A 218 13.20 0.97 -15.22
CA GLY A 218 14.25 0.19 -15.87
C GLY A 218 13.88 -0.31 -17.25
N ALA A 219 14.85 -0.94 -17.92
CA ALA A 219 14.68 -1.64 -19.17
C ALA A 219 14.31 -3.11 -18.91
N LEU A 220 13.14 -3.54 -19.40
CA LEU A 220 12.72 -4.94 -19.43
C LEU A 220 12.95 -5.50 -20.84
N SER A 221 13.78 -6.53 -20.96
CA SER A 221 13.95 -7.34 -22.17
C SER A 221 13.10 -8.60 -22.06
N LEU A 222 12.18 -8.79 -23.00
CA LEU A 222 11.28 -9.95 -23.06
C LEU A 222 11.05 -10.29 -24.53
N HIS A 223 11.25 -11.57 -24.88
CA HIS A 223 11.05 -12.09 -26.24
C HIS A 223 11.79 -11.24 -27.32
N GLY A 224 13.06 -10.90 -27.05
CA GLY A 224 13.91 -10.13 -27.96
C GLY A 224 13.59 -8.64 -28.08
N VAL A 225 12.62 -8.11 -27.32
CA VAL A 225 12.25 -6.70 -27.33
C VAL A 225 12.51 -6.08 -25.96
N THR A 226 13.14 -4.90 -25.96
CA THR A 226 13.40 -4.13 -24.74
C THR A 226 12.46 -2.94 -24.65
N ARG A 227 11.79 -2.78 -23.51
CA ARG A 227 10.90 -1.65 -23.20
C ARG A 227 11.22 -1.05 -21.85
N THR A 228 11.01 0.25 -21.71
CA THR A 228 11.06 0.91 -20.40
C THR A 228 9.81 0.55 -19.59
N VAL A 229 9.99 0.02 -18.40
CA VAL A 229 8.95 -0.36 -17.45
C VAL A 229 9.20 0.38 -16.13
N THR A 230 8.12 0.81 -15.49
CA THR A 230 8.19 1.35 -14.13
C THR A 230 7.45 0.43 -13.17
N LEU A 231 8.13 0.05 -12.09
CA LEU A 231 7.57 -0.67 -10.96
C LEU A 231 7.11 0.36 -9.92
N ASP A 232 5.87 0.23 -9.48
CA ASP A 232 5.34 0.95 -8.31
C ASP A 232 5.64 0.10 -7.07
N ALA A 233 6.63 0.51 -6.30
CA ALA A 233 7.20 -0.23 -5.19
C ALA A 233 6.80 0.37 -3.84
N GLU A 234 6.57 -0.50 -2.87
CA GLU A 234 6.36 -0.20 -1.47
C GLU A 234 7.45 -0.90 -0.66
N TYR A 235 8.25 -0.11 0.05
CA TYR A 235 9.27 -0.59 0.96
C TYR A 235 8.61 -1.08 2.25
N LEU A 236 8.87 -2.33 2.64
CA LEU A 236 8.23 -2.96 3.79
C LEU A 236 9.10 -2.93 5.05
N GLY A 237 10.35 -2.48 4.93
CA GLY A 237 11.28 -2.33 6.05
C GLY A 237 12.52 -3.23 5.95
N ILE A 238 13.37 -3.08 6.96
CA ILE A 238 14.61 -3.83 7.19
C ILE A 238 14.47 -4.64 8.49
N GLY A 239 15.11 -5.79 8.55
CA GLY A 239 15.16 -6.64 9.73
C GLY A 239 16.27 -7.68 9.61
N ASN A 240 16.36 -8.56 10.60
CA ASN A 240 17.31 -9.67 10.58
C ASN A 240 16.58 -10.99 10.32
N GLY A 241 17.20 -11.85 9.52
CA GLY A 241 16.76 -13.23 9.35
C GLY A 241 17.13 -14.11 10.55
N ILE A 242 16.80 -15.39 10.44
CA ILE A 242 16.98 -16.37 11.52
C ILE A 242 18.48 -16.58 11.83
N GLU A 243 19.34 -16.44 10.82
CA GLU A 243 20.79 -16.62 10.95
C GLU A 243 21.52 -15.30 11.26
N GLY A 244 20.78 -14.22 11.51
CA GLY A 244 21.31 -12.89 11.83
C GLY A 244 21.69 -12.04 10.62
N GLU A 245 21.48 -12.56 9.41
CA GLU A 245 21.69 -11.86 8.15
C GLU A 245 20.69 -10.71 7.98
N VAL A 246 21.18 -9.55 7.53
CA VAL A 246 20.35 -8.36 7.32
C VAL A 246 19.50 -8.56 6.06
N ARG A 247 18.20 -8.33 6.20
CA ARG A 247 17.18 -8.50 5.16
C ARG A 247 16.38 -7.24 4.97
N ALA A 248 16.01 -6.94 3.73
CA ALA A 248 15.04 -5.91 3.41
C ALA A 248 13.94 -6.48 2.53
N ALA A 249 12.73 -5.94 2.65
CA ALA A 249 11.57 -6.42 1.90
C ALA A 249 10.89 -5.29 1.13
N CYS A 250 10.38 -5.62 -0.05
CA CYS A 250 9.53 -4.72 -0.82
C CYS A 250 8.41 -5.50 -1.52
N ARG A 251 7.30 -4.80 -1.74
CA ARG A 251 6.27 -5.21 -2.68
C ARG A 251 6.36 -4.30 -3.91
N ALA A 252 6.13 -4.82 -5.10
CA ALA A 252 6.01 -3.97 -6.28
C ALA A 252 4.95 -4.46 -7.26
N THR A 253 4.40 -3.54 -8.04
CA THR A 253 3.43 -3.87 -9.10
C THR A 253 3.71 -3.11 -10.37
N THR A 254 3.30 -3.69 -11.50
CA THR A 254 3.25 -3.00 -12.79
C THR A 254 2.22 -3.65 -13.70
N GLU A 255 1.91 -3.01 -14.83
CA GLU A 255 1.08 -3.59 -15.89
C GLU A 255 1.85 -3.56 -17.20
N LEU A 256 1.97 -4.72 -17.84
CA LEU A 256 2.61 -4.88 -19.13
C LEU A 256 1.56 -5.15 -20.20
N ARG A 257 1.84 -4.75 -21.44
CA ARG A 257 1.07 -5.22 -22.60
C ARG A 257 1.90 -6.22 -23.38
N ARG A 258 1.39 -7.45 -23.55
CA ARG A 258 2.13 -8.52 -24.24
C ARG A 258 2.51 -8.18 -25.69
N ASP A 259 1.68 -7.39 -26.36
CA ASP A 259 1.89 -6.97 -27.75
C ASP A 259 3.11 -6.04 -27.89
N ASP A 260 3.47 -5.30 -26.84
CA ASP A 260 4.64 -4.40 -26.85
C ASP A 260 5.96 -5.17 -26.96
N PHE A 261 5.92 -6.47 -26.64
CA PHE A 261 7.05 -7.40 -26.63
C PHE A 261 6.91 -8.49 -27.71
N THR A 262 6.08 -8.27 -28.74
CA THR A 262 5.87 -9.22 -29.85
C THR A 262 5.30 -10.59 -29.44
N VAL A 263 4.79 -10.72 -28.21
CA VAL A 263 4.04 -11.90 -27.76
C VAL A 263 2.59 -11.73 -28.21
N SER A 264 2.36 -11.90 -29.51
CA SER A 264 1.12 -11.50 -30.19
C SER A 264 0.15 -12.65 -30.46
N TRP A 265 0.31 -13.82 -29.84
CA TRP A 265 -0.62 -14.94 -30.05
C TRP A 265 -2.06 -14.52 -29.81
N GLN A 266 -2.91 -14.80 -30.80
CA GLN A 266 -4.29 -14.32 -30.76
C GLN A 266 -5.22 -15.35 -31.39
N THR A 267 -5.92 -16.10 -30.54
CA THR A 267 -7.19 -16.72 -30.95
C THR A 267 -8.31 -15.74 -30.64
N MET A 268 -9.11 -15.42 -31.66
CA MET A 268 -10.27 -14.53 -31.55
C MET A 268 -11.54 -15.39 -31.48
N LEU A 269 -12.43 -15.10 -30.54
CA LEU A 269 -13.79 -15.63 -30.54
C LEU A 269 -14.67 -14.85 -31.53
N ALA A 270 -15.84 -15.41 -31.85
CA ALA A 270 -16.88 -14.69 -32.58
C ALA A 270 -17.13 -13.31 -31.92
N ARG A 271 -17.28 -12.26 -32.74
CA ARG A 271 -17.41 -10.84 -32.33
C ARG A 271 -16.12 -10.14 -31.89
N GLY A 272 -14.95 -10.70 -32.20
CA GLY A 272 -13.67 -9.99 -32.06
C GLY A 272 -13.12 -9.93 -30.63
N ILE A 273 -13.54 -10.84 -29.77
CA ILE A 273 -13.05 -10.93 -28.38
C ILE A 273 -11.78 -11.78 -28.36
N ALA A 274 -10.67 -11.21 -27.90
CA ALA A 274 -9.44 -11.97 -27.68
C ALA A 274 -9.64 -12.98 -26.54
N VAL A 275 -9.19 -14.22 -26.75
CA VAL A 275 -9.25 -15.28 -25.72
C VAL A 275 -8.39 -14.91 -24.50
N VAL A 276 -7.27 -14.22 -24.71
CA VAL A 276 -6.40 -13.69 -23.65
C VAL A 276 -6.24 -12.19 -23.85
N GLY A 277 -6.54 -11.42 -22.81
CA GLY A 277 -6.40 -9.96 -22.82
C GLY A 277 -4.93 -9.52 -23.02
N PRO A 278 -4.70 -8.33 -23.60
CA PRO A 278 -3.34 -7.85 -23.87
C PRO A 278 -2.60 -7.39 -22.61
N SER A 279 -3.35 -6.92 -21.60
CA SER A 279 -2.82 -6.45 -20.32
C SER A 279 -2.50 -7.62 -19.38
N ILE A 280 -1.28 -7.60 -18.85
CA ILE A 280 -0.75 -8.55 -17.88
C ILE A 280 -0.35 -7.75 -16.64
N ARG A 281 -1.08 -7.96 -15.54
CA ARG A 281 -0.70 -7.38 -14.25
C ARG A 281 0.43 -8.21 -13.66
N ILE A 282 1.46 -7.54 -13.14
CA ILE A 282 2.58 -8.14 -12.43
C ILE A 282 2.50 -7.73 -10.96
N ASP A 283 2.64 -8.70 -10.08
CA ASP A 283 2.73 -8.51 -8.63
C ASP A 283 4.02 -9.18 -8.14
N LEU A 284 4.84 -8.42 -7.42
CA LEU A 284 6.13 -8.83 -6.90
C LEU A 284 6.09 -8.70 -5.38
N ASP A 285 6.52 -9.75 -4.69
CA ASP A 285 6.86 -9.72 -3.27
C ASP A 285 8.31 -10.18 -3.18
N VAL A 286 9.22 -9.33 -2.71
CA VAL A 286 10.66 -9.54 -2.82
C VAL A 286 11.32 -9.35 -1.47
N GLN A 287 12.21 -10.29 -1.13
CA GLN A 287 13.15 -10.14 -0.05
C GLN A 287 14.58 -10.14 -0.61
N ILE A 288 15.38 -9.19 -0.15
CA ILE A 288 16.81 -9.10 -0.45
C ILE A 288 17.62 -9.35 0.83
N VAL A 289 18.78 -9.98 0.68
CA VAL A 289 19.73 -10.25 1.76
C VAL A 289 21.01 -9.49 1.47
N GLN A 290 21.57 -8.83 2.49
CA GLN A 290 22.82 -8.09 2.32
C GLN A 290 23.95 -9.07 2.00
N LYS A 291 24.69 -8.81 0.92
CA LYS A 291 25.86 -9.59 0.59
C LYS A 291 26.93 -9.31 1.63
N GLN A 292 27.27 -10.31 2.43
CA GLN A 292 28.36 -10.18 3.39
C GLN A 292 29.65 -9.97 2.59
N VAL A 293 30.33 -8.84 2.84
CA VAL A 293 31.71 -8.69 2.37
C VAL A 293 32.51 -9.71 3.16
N GLY A 294 32.94 -10.79 2.49
CA GLY A 294 33.81 -11.76 3.10
C GLY A 294 35.02 -11.02 3.68
N ALA A 295 35.25 -11.15 4.98
CA ALA A 295 36.49 -10.74 5.59
C ALA A 295 37.61 -11.44 4.81
N GLY A 296 38.26 -10.68 3.92
CA GLY A 296 39.41 -11.16 3.18
C GLY A 296 40.43 -11.64 4.21
N ALA A 297 40.90 -12.88 4.02
CA ALA A 297 42.00 -13.44 4.76
C ALA A 297 43.17 -12.44 4.79
N GLU A 298 43.54 -12.03 5.99
CA GLU A 298 44.82 -11.39 6.30
C GLU A 298 45.81 -12.47 6.76
#